data_AF-A0A2N1CX47-F1
#
_entry.id   AF-A0A2N1CX47-F1
#
_cell.length_a   1.000
_cell.length_b   1.000
_cell.length_c   1.000
_cell.angle_alpha   90.00
_cell.angle_beta   90.00
_cell.angle_gamma   90.00
#
_symmetry.space_group_name_H-M   'P 1'
#
loop_
_entity.id
_entity.type
_entity.pdbx_description
1 polymer ?
#
loop_
_entity_poly.entity_id
_entity_poly.type
_entity_poly.pdbx_seq_one_letter_code
_entity_poly.pdbx_strand_id
1 'polypeptide(L)'
;MFTLAHLDTPPPESMESQLLQMVVDYLSDISPVSLPSSNPLYQLYQYVVGFEVHRYLDSMDGAQNGKPELIMALDAEDPARLLGFALYLPYVDDPEASTLLYLAVQSSHRRQGIGRAMVEAMLARYPHGEVACVASKVPYFQSLGFQPLAARGPQVVMNTRSQASSGLVAVQDLVPIFQSEEVRQIHNYLVKQHGAEAMSDAEKSRDQLLDELAQQAIHLTQTSSTANRLH
;
A
#
# COMPACT_ATOMS: atom_id res chain seq x y z
N MET A 1 1.07 24.46 2.09
CA MET A 1 2.51 24.14 2.23
C MET A 1 2.62 22.97 3.19
N PHE A 2 3.61 22.08 3.07
CA PHE A 2 3.72 20.90 3.93
C PHE A 2 5.15 20.69 4.42
N THR A 3 5.30 19.95 5.51
CA THR A 3 6.59 19.47 6.04
C THR A 3 6.58 17.94 6.06
N LEU A 4 7.77 17.33 5.95
CA LEU A 4 7.91 15.89 6.07
C LEU A 4 8.53 15.54 7.41
N ALA A 5 7.92 14.58 8.11
CA ALA A 5 8.45 13.96 9.31
C ALA A 5 8.73 12.49 9.03
N HIS A 6 9.96 12.05 9.28
CA HIS A 6 10.34 10.64 9.22
C HIS A 6 10.30 10.07 10.64
N LEU A 7 9.70 8.89 10.79
CA LEU A 7 9.56 8.17 12.04
C LEU A 7 10.06 6.74 11.89
N ASP A 8 10.89 6.33 12.84
CA ASP A 8 11.38 4.97 13.07
C ASP A 8 10.77 4.35 14.34
N THR A 9 9.79 5.03 14.93
CA THR A 9 8.98 4.65 16.10
C THR A 9 7.51 4.96 15.80
N PRO A 10 6.54 4.34 16.49
CA PRO A 10 5.13 4.58 16.26
C PRO A 10 4.79 6.07 16.37
N PRO A 11 3.91 6.60 15.50
CA PRO A 11 3.48 7.99 15.59
C PRO A 11 2.66 8.24 16.87
N PRO A 12 2.53 9.50 17.32
CA PRO A 12 1.61 9.85 18.40
C PRO A 12 0.18 9.38 18.09
N GLU A 13 -0.58 8.99 19.12
CA GLU A 13 -1.95 8.44 18.99
C GLU A 13 -2.89 9.27 18.07
N SER A 14 -2.79 10.60 18.16
CA SER A 14 -3.58 11.52 17.31
C SER A 14 -3.21 11.45 15.82
N MET A 15 -1.94 11.20 15.50
CA MET A 15 -1.44 11.01 14.14
C MET A 15 -1.76 9.61 13.62
N GLU A 16 -1.59 8.60 14.47
CA GLU A 16 -2.00 7.22 14.16
C GLU A 16 -3.48 7.15 13.79
N SER A 17 -4.35 7.77 14.59
CA SER A 17 -5.79 7.81 14.33
C SER A 17 -6.12 8.45 12.98
N GLN A 18 -5.46 9.55 12.61
CA GLN A 18 -5.64 10.20 11.31
C GLN A 18 -5.13 9.33 10.15
N LEU A 19 -3.99 8.66 10.34
CA LEU A 19 -3.43 7.74 9.36
C LEU A 19 -4.36 6.55 9.12
N LEU A 20 -4.84 5.90 10.17
CA LEU A 20 -5.77 4.77 10.07
C LEU A 20 -7.10 5.20 9.44
N GLN A 21 -7.58 6.42 9.73
CA GLN A 21 -8.75 6.98 9.04
C GLN A 21 -8.49 7.12 7.53
N MET A 22 -7.32 7.63 7.13
CA MET A 22 -6.95 7.71 5.72
C MET A 22 -6.86 6.32 5.05
N VAL A 23 -6.38 5.30 5.77
CA VAL A 23 -6.33 3.92 5.26
C VAL A 23 -7.73 3.41 4.93
N VAL A 24 -8.68 3.63 5.85
CA VAL A 24 -10.07 3.22 5.70
C VAL A 24 -10.75 3.99 4.57
N ASP A 25 -10.56 5.31 4.51
CA ASP A 25 -11.18 6.20 3.50
C ASP A 25 -10.65 5.95 2.08
N TYR A 26 -9.40 5.53 1.96
CA TYR A 26 -8.71 5.37 0.68
C TYR A 26 -8.39 3.91 0.33
N LEU A 27 -9.09 2.95 0.94
CA LEU A 27 -8.87 1.51 0.72
C LEU A 27 -8.78 1.15 -0.77
N SER A 28 -9.70 1.63 -1.61
CA SER A 28 -9.69 1.33 -3.05
C SER A 28 -8.45 1.84 -3.78
N ASP A 29 -7.84 2.92 -3.28
CA ASP A 29 -6.66 3.55 -3.88
C ASP A 29 -5.34 2.90 -3.44
N ILE A 30 -5.29 2.35 -2.22
CA ILE A 30 -4.06 1.88 -1.57
C ILE A 30 -3.99 0.36 -1.38
N SER A 31 -5.13 -0.33 -1.41
CA SER A 31 -5.17 -1.78 -1.19
C SER A 31 -4.69 -2.56 -2.42
N PRO A 32 -3.96 -3.68 -2.21
CA PRO A 32 -3.63 -4.61 -3.28
C PRO A 32 -4.83 -5.16 -4.06
N VAL A 33 -6.01 -5.20 -3.44
CA VAL A 33 -7.25 -5.71 -4.06
C VAL A 33 -8.00 -4.61 -4.82
N SER A 34 -7.76 -3.32 -4.50
CA SER A 34 -8.40 -2.15 -5.12
C SER A 34 -9.94 -2.27 -5.21
N LEU A 35 -10.55 -2.92 -4.21
CA LEU A 35 -11.98 -3.22 -4.20
C LEU A 35 -12.81 -1.92 -4.22
N PRO A 36 -13.85 -1.79 -5.06
CA PRO A 36 -14.71 -0.61 -5.06
C PRO A 36 -15.65 -0.59 -3.83
N SER A 37 -15.99 0.62 -3.36
CA SER A 37 -16.90 0.81 -2.22
C SER A 37 -18.33 0.29 -2.44
N SER A 38 -18.70 -0.02 -3.69
CA SER A 38 -19.97 -0.65 -4.03
C SER A 38 -20.00 -2.16 -3.78
N ASN A 39 -18.85 -2.81 -3.58
CA ASN A 39 -18.80 -4.25 -3.32
C ASN A 39 -19.15 -4.52 -1.83
N PRO A 40 -20.11 -5.40 -1.51
CA PRO A 40 -20.50 -5.71 -0.12
C PRO A 40 -19.34 -6.13 0.81
N LEU A 41 -18.26 -6.71 0.27
CA LEU A 41 -17.07 -7.09 1.05
C LEU A 41 -16.21 -5.90 1.47
N TYR A 42 -16.48 -4.69 0.98
CA TYR A 42 -15.65 -3.51 1.20
C TYR A 42 -15.36 -3.24 2.68
N GLN A 43 -16.37 -3.32 3.54
CA GLN A 43 -16.22 -3.10 4.98
C GLN A 43 -15.30 -4.15 5.65
N LEU A 44 -15.35 -5.40 5.19
CA LEU A 44 -14.46 -6.45 5.67
C LEU A 44 -13.01 -6.14 5.29
N TYR A 45 -12.76 -5.69 4.05
CA TYR A 45 -11.42 -5.30 3.63
C TYR A 45 -10.92 -4.01 4.29
N GLN A 46 -11.82 -3.07 4.65
CA GLN A 46 -11.46 -1.89 5.45
C GLN A 46 -10.91 -2.32 6.81
N TYR A 47 -11.56 -3.28 7.48
CA TYR A 47 -11.08 -3.85 8.73
C TYR A 47 -9.72 -4.53 8.56
N VAL A 48 -9.59 -5.43 7.57
CA VAL A 48 -8.36 -6.19 7.36
C VAL A 48 -7.16 -5.28 7.10
N VAL A 49 -7.28 -4.33 6.17
CA VAL A 49 -6.16 -3.42 5.83
C VAL A 49 -5.89 -2.43 6.96
N GLY A 50 -6.92 -1.92 7.64
CA GLY A 50 -6.74 -1.08 8.83
C GLY A 50 -5.96 -1.81 9.92
N PHE A 51 -6.31 -3.08 10.19
CA PHE A 51 -5.64 -3.89 11.19
C PHE A 51 -4.21 -4.27 10.79
N GLU A 52 -3.97 -4.58 9.51
CA GLU A 52 -2.63 -4.80 8.98
C GLU A 52 -1.73 -3.57 9.18
N VAL A 53 -2.20 -2.38 8.82
CA VAL A 53 -1.44 -1.13 8.99
C VAL A 53 -1.18 -0.86 10.46
N HIS A 54 -2.18 -1.02 11.33
CA HIS A 54 -1.99 -0.87 12.78
C HIS A 54 -0.89 -1.82 13.31
N ARG A 55 -0.87 -3.08 12.87
CA ARG A 55 0.21 -4.02 13.26
C ARG A 55 1.59 -3.61 12.76
N TYR A 56 1.69 -3.00 11.59
CA TYR A 56 2.97 -2.42 11.15
C TYR A 56 3.39 -1.27 12.06
N LEU A 57 2.48 -0.35 12.38
CA LEU A 57 2.77 0.78 13.28
C LEU A 57 3.21 0.30 14.66
N ASP A 58 2.50 -0.65 15.26
CA ASP A 58 2.88 -1.26 16.54
C ASP A 58 4.27 -1.90 16.52
N SER A 59 4.68 -2.45 15.38
CA SER A 59 5.97 -3.12 15.23
C SER A 59 7.16 -2.17 15.04
N MET A 60 6.93 -0.86 14.87
CA MET A 60 7.99 0.14 14.65
C MET A 60 8.92 0.30 15.87
N ASP A 61 8.43 0.05 17.08
CA ASP A 61 9.23 0.08 18.31
C ASP A 61 10.22 -1.09 18.45
N GLY A 62 10.21 -2.03 17.49
CA GLY A 62 11.17 -3.12 17.45
C GLY A 62 12.61 -2.66 17.26
N ALA A 63 13.56 -3.43 17.81
CA ALA A 63 14.98 -3.32 17.53
C ALA A 63 15.42 -4.16 16.30
N GLN A 64 14.45 -4.73 15.56
CA GLN A 64 14.73 -5.66 14.46
C GLN A 64 15.10 -4.91 13.18
N ASN A 65 16.06 -5.45 12.43
CA ASN A 65 16.34 -4.98 11.08
C ASN A 65 15.10 -5.19 10.19
N GLY A 66 14.88 -4.28 9.24
CA GLY A 66 13.72 -4.32 8.36
C GLY A 66 12.38 -3.99 9.03
N LYS A 67 12.41 -3.41 10.23
CA LYS A 67 11.21 -2.86 10.87
C LYS A 67 10.56 -1.75 10.02
N PRO A 68 9.24 -1.51 10.15
CA PRO A 68 8.59 -0.50 9.35
C PRO A 68 9.10 0.90 9.67
N GLU A 69 9.15 1.73 8.63
CA GLU A 69 9.44 3.15 8.73
C GLU A 69 8.30 3.94 8.10
N LEU A 70 8.03 5.13 8.65
CA LEU A 70 6.92 5.97 8.27
C LEU A 70 7.42 7.37 7.89
N ILE A 71 6.97 7.87 6.75
CA ILE A 71 7.06 9.30 6.42
C ILE A 71 5.66 9.88 6.49
N MET A 72 5.49 10.94 7.26
CA MET A 72 4.26 11.73 7.32
C MET A 72 4.47 13.08 6.63
N ALA A 73 3.48 13.48 5.83
CA ALA A 73 3.37 14.85 5.35
C ALA A 73 2.39 15.60 6.26
N LEU A 74 2.86 16.64 6.92
CA LEU A 74 2.11 17.45 7.87
C LEU A 74 1.80 18.82 7.28
N ASP A 75 0.69 19.41 7.67
CA ASP A 75 0.38 20.80 7.31
C ASP A 75 1.43 21.74 7.93
N ALA A 76 1.96 22.67 7.13
CA ALA A 76 3.00 23.58 7.59
C ALA A 76 2.48 24.65 8.57
N GLU A 77 1.19 24.97 8.49
CA GLU A 77 0.53 25.94 9.38
C GLU A 77 -0.09 25.26 10.59
N ASP A 78 -0.51 24.00 10.45
CA ASP A 78 -1.03 23.17 11.54
C ASP A 78 -0.37 21.77 11.56
N PRO A 79 0.81 21.61 12.19
CA PRO A 79 1.53 20.33 12.21
C PRO A 79 0.79 19.18 12.90
N ALA A 80 -0.33 19.45 13.59
CA ALA A 80 -1.22 18.41 14.14
C ALA A 80 -2.18 17.83 13.09
N ARG A 81 -2.08 18.27 11.83
CA ARG A 81 -2.89 17.79 10.72
C ARG A 81 -2.06 16.97 9.73
N LEU A 82 -2.44 15.71 9.57
CA LEU A 82 -1.86 14.80 8.59
C LEU A 82 -2.43 15.08 7.19
N LEU A 83 -1.56 15.32 6.21
CA LEU A 83 -1.91 15.52 4.80
C LEU A 83 -1.63 14.29 3.94
N GLY A 84 -0.75 13.40 4.39
CA GLY A 84 -0.36 12.20 3.67
C GLY A 84 0.61 11.35 4.46
N PHE A 85 0.77 10.09 4.07
CA PHE A 85 1.78 9.21 4.63
C PHE A 85 2.35 8.25 3.57
N ALA A 86 3.57 7.78 3.83
CA ALA A 86 4.22 6.68 3.14
C ALA A 86 4.76 5.70 4.19
N LEU A 87 4.21 4.47 4.20
CA LEU A 87 4.66 3.37 5.05
C LEU A 87 5.48 2.40 4.20
N TYR A 88 6.69 2.07 4.62
CA TYR A 88 7.61 1.22 3.87
C TYR A 88 8.43 0.32 4.78
N LEU A 89 8.98 -0.74 4.19
CA LEU A 89 9.83 -1.71 4.87
C LEU A 89 11.24 -1.66 4.26
N PRO A 90 12.28 -1.29 5.03
CA PRO A 90 13.65 -1.58 4.67
C PRO A 90 13.87 -3.09 4.51
N TYR A 91 14.78 -3.50 3.64
CA TYR A 91 15.20 -4.89 3.55
C TYR A 91 16.09 -5.24 4.75
N VAL A 92 15.98 -6.47 5.26
CA VAL A 92 16.66 -6.93 6.49
C VAL A 92 18.18 -6.98 6.33
N ASP A 93 18.62 -7.39 5.14
CA ASP A 93 19.99 -7.72 4.76
C ASP A 93 20.47 -6.96 3.51
N ASP A 94 19.72 -5.95 3.07
CA ASP A 94 20.13 -4.99 2.03
C ASP A 94 19.89 -3.55 2.53
N PRO A 95 20.94 -2.85 2.99
CA PRO A 95 20.80 -1.52 3.61
C PRO A 95 20.43 -0.42 2.60
N GLU A 96 20.53 -0.66 1.30
CA GLU A 96 20.16 0.31 0.28
C GLU A 96 18.73 0.12 -0.23
N ALA A 97 18.07 -0.96 0.17
CA ALA A 97 16.78 -1.36 -0.38
C ALA A 97 15.61 -1.18 0.58
N SER A 98 14.47 -0.77 0.02
CA SER A 98 13.20 -0.70 0.73
C SER A 98 12.03 -0.99 -0.21
N THR A 99 10.90 -1.44 0.34
CA THR A 99 9.66 -1.60 -0.39
C THR A 99 8.57 -0.71 0.18
N LEU A 100 7.93 0.09 -0.68
CA LEU A 100 6.82 0.95 -0.34
C LEU A 100 5.54 0.10 -0.24
N LEU A 101 4.96 0.04 0.97
CA LEU A 101 3.73 -0.72 1.22
C LEU A 101 2.49 0.11 0.93
N TYR A 102 2.40 1.29 1.54
CA TYR A 102 1.22 2.14 1.47
C TYR A 102 1.63 3.59 1.24
N LEU A 103 0.94 4.25 0.32
CA LEU A 103 1.10 5.67 0.02
C LEU A 103 -0.28 6.31 -0.09
N ALA A 104 -0.58 7.26 0.78
CA ALA A 104 -1.84 7.99 0.75
C ALA A 104 -1.60 9.50 0.86
N VAL A 105 -2.42 10.28 0.16
CA VAL A 105 -2.48 11.74 0.27
C VAL A 105 -3.95 12.13 0.36
N GLN A 106 -4.25 13.04 1.29
CA GLN A 106 -5.60 13.56 1.50
C GLN A 106 -6.15 14.05 0.16
N SER A 107 -7.39 13.67 -0.17
CA SER A 107 -8.00 13.94 -1.48
C SER A 107 -7.92 15.41 -1.90
N SER A 108 -8.15 16.33 -0.96
CA SER A 108 -8.06 17.79 -1.13
C SER A 108 -6.63 18.31 -1.41
N HIS A 109 -5.60 17.50 -1.15
CA HIS A 109 -4.19 17.86 -1.29
C HIS A 109 -3.45 17.03 -2.35
N ARG A 110 -4.17 16.20 -3.11
CA ARG A 110 -3.60 15.43 -4.23
C ARG A 110 -3.11 16.38 -5.34
N ARG A 111 -2.12 15.92 -6.11
CA ARG A 111 -1.48 16.68 -7.22
C ARG A 111 -0.73 17.96 -6.78
N GLN A 112 -0.42 18.09 -5.48
CA GLN A 112 0.39 19.18 -4.94
C GLN A 112 1.85 18.76 -4.62
N GLY A 113 2.32 17.64 -5.18
CA GLY A 113 3.68 17.14 -4.98
C GLY A 113 3.93 16.38 -3.66
N ILE A 114 2.95 16.29 -2.76
CA ILE A 114 3.10 15.62 -1.44
C ILE A 114 3.53 14.15 -1.60
N GLY A 115 2.80 13.36 -2.39
CA GLY A 115 3.13 11.94 -2.61
C GLY A 115 4.52 11.76 -3.23
N ARG A 116 4.89 12.63 -4.18
CA ARG A 116 6.22 12.65 -4.80
C ARG A 116 7.30 12.91 -3.75
N ALA A 117 7.12 13.94 -2.93
CA ALA A 117 8.10 14.32 -1.91
C ALA A 117 8.31 13.21 -0.87
N MET A 118 7.25 12.50 -0.45
CA MET A 118 7.38 11.36 0.46
C MET A 118 8.16 10.19 -0.17
N VAL A 119 7.90 9.87 -1.44
CA VAL A 119 8.65 8.81 -2.16
C VAL A 119 10.11 9.22 -2.39
N GLU A 120 10.37 10.48 -2.76
CA GLU A 120 11.73 11.00 -2.92
C GLU A 120 12.50 10.97 -1.59
N ALA A 121 11.83 11.30 -0.47
CA ALA A 121 12.43 11.20 0.86
C ALA A 121 12.75 9.75 1.25
N MET A 122 11.90 8.78 0.90
CA MET A 122 12.20 7.36 1.06
C MET A 122 13.42 6.95 0.21
N LEU A 123 13.45 7.33 -1.07
CA LEU A 123 14.55 6.98 -2.00
C LEU A 123 15.87 7.64 -1.66
N ALA A 124 15.85 8.82 -1.03
CA ALA A 124 17.06 9.46 -0.52
C ALA A 124 17.73 8.64 0.60
N ARG A 125 16.95 7.85 1.34
CA ARG A 125 17.44 6.91 2.37
C ARG A 125 17.78 5.56 1.77
N TYR A 126 16.94 5.06 0.87
CA TYR A 126 17.03 3.74 0.24
C TYR A 126 16.97 3.87 -1.29
N PRO A 127 18.12 4.05 -1.97
CA PRO A 127 18.14 4.25 -3.42
C PRO A 127 17.56 3.09 -4.23
N HIS A 128 17.51 1.88 -3.67
CA HIS A 128 16.90 0.69 -4.27
C HIS A 128 15.44 0.52 -3.78
N GLY A 129 14.53 1.31 -4.34
CA GLY A 129 13.11 1.25 -4.01
C GLY A 129 12.36 0.21 -4.81
N GLU A 130 11.50 -0.56 -4.16
CA GLU A 130 10.47 -1.41 -4.75
C GLU A 130 9.08 -0.87 -4.41
N VAL A 131 8.12 -1.05 -5.32
CA VAL A 131 6.69 -0.87 -5.03
C VAL A 131 5.88 -1.87 -5.83
N ALA A 132 4.82 -2.41 -5.25
CA ALA A 132 3.83 -3.17 -5.99
C ALA A 132 2.52 -2.38 -6.07
N CYS A 133 2.03 -2.14 -7.28
CA CYS A 133 0.85 -1.33 -7.50
C CYS A 133 -0.01 -1.87 -8.63
N VAL A 134 -1.29 -1.50 -8.67
CA VAL A 134 -2.14 -1.84 -9.82
C VAL A 134 -1.69 -1.08 -11.07
N ALA A 135 -1.98 -1.66 -12.24
CA ALA A 135 -1.59 -1.15 -13.56
C ALA A 135 -1.84 0.36 -13.75
N SER A 136 -2.97 0.88 -13.25
CA SER A 136 -3.34 2.29 -13.37
C SER A 136 -2.41 3.26 -12.61
N LYS A 137 -1.63 2.79 -11.64
CA LYS A 137 -0.67 3.58 -10.87
C LYS A 137 0.76 3.53 -11.45
N VAL A 138 1.02 2.66 -12.43
CA VAL A 138 2.35 2.52 -13.05
C VAL A 138 2.89 3.85 -13.60
N PRO A 139 2.11 4.68 -14.34
CA PRO A 139 2.63 5.95 -14.85
C PRO A 139 3.08 6.92 -13.74
N TYR A 140 2.43 6.88 -12.58
CA TYR A 140 2.82 7.70 -11.43
C TYR A 140 4.22 7.30 -10.93
N PHE A 141 4.45 6.02 -10.68
CA PHE A 141 5.77 5.55 -10.20
C PHE A 141 6.85 5.62 -11.28
N GLN A 142 6.52 5.48 -12.57
CA GLN A 142 7.46 5.73 -13.66
C GLN A 142 8.00 7.15 -13.65
N SER A 143 7.14 8.15 -13.38
CA SER A 143 7.57 9.54 -13.26
C SER A 143 8.53 9.80 -12.08
N LEU A 144 8.62 8.85 -11.13
CA LEU A 144 9.50 8.86 -9.98
C LEU A 144 10.75 8.00 -10.18
N GLY A 145 10.97 7.46 -11.38
CA GLY A 145 12.16 6.66 -11.72
C GLY A 145 12.02 5.16 -11.46
N PHE A 146 10.82 4.67 -11.14
CA PHE A 146 10.58 3.23 -11.06
C PHE A 146 10.29 2.65 -12.44
N GLN A 147 10.70 1.42 -12.68
CA GLN A 147 10.41 0.68 -13.91
C GLN A 147 9.71 -0.64 -13.60
N PRO A 148 8.74 -1.08 -14.44
CA PRO A 148 8.11 -2.38 -14.29
C PRO A 148 9.13 -3.51 -14.39
N LEU A 149 9.10 -4.43 -13.41
CA LEU A 149 10.01 -5.58 -13.35
C LEU A 149 9.26 -6.91 -13.55
N ALA A 150 8.14 -7.09 -12.86
CA ALA A 150 7.39 -8.35 -12.87
C ALA A 150 5.91 -8.12 -12.55
N ALA A 151 5.07 -9.10 -12.88
CA ALA A 151 3.69 -9.17 -12.40
C ALA A 151 3.63 -10.09 -11.18
N ARG A 152 2.90 -9.67 -10.14
CA ARG A 152 2.64 -10.43 -8.92
C ARG A 152 1.15 -10.37 -8.60
N GLY A 153 0.42 -11.39 -9.06
CA GLY A 153 -1.04 -11.39 -9.00
C GLY A 153 -1.63 -10.13 -9.66
N PRO A 154 -2.49 -9.37 -8.98
CA PRO A 154 -3.12 -8.16 -9.53
C PRO A 154 -2.18 -6.94 -9.63
N GLN A 155 -0.93 -7.06 -9.19
CA GLN A 155 0.01 -5.93 -9.08
C GLN A 155 1.17 -6.04 -10.06
N VAL A 156 1.61 -4.89 -10.55
CA VAL A 156 2.91 -4.68 -11.19
C VAL A 156 3.92 -4.37 -10.11
N VAL A 157 4.94 -5.21 -10.00
CA VAL A 157 6.14 -4.95 -9.20
C VAL A 157 7.04 -4.02 -10.01
N MET A 158 7.34 -2.87 -9.44
CA MET A 158 8.20 -1.86 -10.03
C MET A 158 9.41 -1.60 -9.13
N ASN A 159 10.54 -1.26 -9.73
CA ASN A 159 11.79 -1.05 -9.00
C ASN A 159 12.57 0.13 -9.57
N THR A 160 13.36 0.84 -8.77
CA THR A 160 14.26 1.91 -9.25
C THR A 160 15.51 1.38 -9.97
N ARG A 161 15.82 0.09 -9.80
CA ARG A 161 16.91 -0.62 -10.47
C ARG A 161 16.37 -1.64 -11.47
N SER A 162 17.26 -2.25 -12.26
CA SER A 162 16.92 -3.29 -13.26
C SER A 162 16.67 -4.68 -12.68
N GLN A 163 16.77 -4.82 -11.36
CA GLN A 163 16.56 -6.08 -10.66
C GLN A 163 15.98 -5.80 -9.27
N ALA A 164 15.24 -6.78 -8.74
CA ALA A 164 14.82 -6.77 -7.34
C ALA A 164 16.05 -6.93 -6.43
N SER A 165 15.95 -6.45 -5.19
CA SER A 165 16.94 -6.81 -4.17
C SER A 165 16.82 -8.30 -3.84
N SER A 166 17.96 -8.93 -3.52
CA SER A 166 18.00 -10.32 -3.05
C SER A 166 17.68 -10.46 -1.56
N GLY A 167 17.52 -9.35 -0.84
CA GLY A 167 17.28 -9.38 0.60
C GLY A 167 15.84 -9.76 0.97
N LEU A 168 15.62 -9.91 2.26
CA LEU A 168 14.35 -10.27 2.86
C LEU A 168 13.55 -9.04 3.30
N VAL A 169 12.24 -9.11 3.17
CA VAL A 169 11.29 -8.10 3.66
C VAL A 169 10.36 -8.74 4.69
N ALA A 170 10.20 -8.09 5.84
CA ALA A 170 9.34 -8.56 6.94
C ALA A 170 7.86 -8.19 6.72
N VAL A 171 7.23 -8.77 5.70
CA VAL A 171 5.80 -8.56 5.40
C VAL A 171 4.91 -9.25 6.44
N GLN A 172 3.81 -8.61 6.83
CA GLN A 172 2.81 -9.19 7.73
C GLN A 172 2.11 -10.39 7.11
N ASP A 173 1.95 -11.47 7.88
CA ASP A 173 1.08 -12.57 7.51
C ASP A 173 -0.39 -12.17 7.77
N LEU A 174 -1.18 -12.13 6.69
CA LEU A 174 -2.60 -11.78 6.76
C LEU A 174 -3.48 -12.98 7.12
N VAL A 175 -2.99 -14.22 7.00
CA VAL A 175 -3.79 -15.42 7.26
C VAL A 175 -4.40 -15.40 8.68
N PRO A 176 -3.65 -15.06 9.75
CA PRO A 176 -4.22 -14.93 11.09
C PRO A 176 -5.31 -13.85 11.20
N ILE A 177 -5.20 -12.76 10.42
CA ILE A 177 -6.20 -11.68 10.42
C ILE A 177 -7.50 -12.19 9.79
N PHE A 178 -7.43 -12.82 8.62
CA PHE A 178 -8.62 -13.39 7.96
C PHE A 178 -9.28 -14.52 8.75
N GLN A 179 -8.51 -15.23 9.57
CA GLN A 179 -9.01 -16.30 10.43
C GLN A 179 -9.54 -15.82 11.78
N SER A 180 -9.45 -14.52 12.08
CA SER A 180 -9.85 -13.97 13.37
C SER A 180 -11.36 -14.05 13.61
N GLU A 181 -11.76 -13.97 14.88
CA GLU A 181 -13.17 -13.96 15.25
C GLU A 181 -13.87 -12.71 14.71
N GLU A 182 -13.21 -11.56 14.76
CA GLU A 182 -13.72 -10.27 14.30
C GLU A 182 -14.05 -10.31 12.80
N VAL A 183 -13.16 -10.85 11.96
CA VAL A 183 -13.44 -10.99 10.52
C VAL A 183 -14.64 -11.90 10.27
N ARG A 184 -14.77 -13.00 11.02
CA ARG A 184 -15.95 -13.88 10.93
C ARG A 184 -17.22 -13.18 11.38
N GLN A 185 -17.17 -12.38 12.44
CA GLN A 185 -18.31 -11.61 12.93
C GLN A 185 -18.74 -10.54 11.92
N ILE A 186 -17.79 -9.80 11.32
CA ILE A 186 -18.06 -8.83 10.26
C ILE A 186 -18.69 -9.54 9.05
N HIS A 187 -18.12 -10.66 8.61
CA HIS A 187 -18.68 -11.43 7.50
C HIS A 187 -20.12 -11.88 7.79
N ASN A 188 -20.38 -12.42 8.98
CA ASN A 188 -21.73 -12.83 9.39
C ASN A 188 -22.72 -11.65 9.44
N TYR A 189 -22.26 -10.48 9.86
CA TYR A 189 -23.06 -9.25 9.83
C TYR A 189 -23.40 -8.85 8.39
N LEU A 190 -22.42 -8.86 7.47
CA LEU A 190 -22.64 -8.55 6.06
C LEU A 190 -23.59 -9.54 5.39
N VAL A 191 -23.49 -10.84 5.70
CA VAL A 191 -24.46 -11.85 5.22
C VAL A 191 -25.87 -11.56 5.73
N LYS A 192 -26.03 -11.17 7.00
CA LYS A 192 -27.35 -10.79 7.55
C LYS A 192 -27.91 -9.53 6.90
N GLN A 193 -27.04 -8.57 6.56
CA GLN A 193 -27.42 -7.29 5.98
C GLN A 193 -27.78 -7.39 4.49
N HIS A 194 -26.98 -8.12 3.71
CA HIS A 194 -27.07 -8.16 2.25
C HIS A 194 -27.68 -9.46 1.70
N GLY A 195 -27.71 -10.53 2.51
CA GLY A 195 -28.12 -11.86 2.08
C GLY A 195 -26.97 -12.69 1.52
N ALA A 196 -27.09 -14.02 1.61
CA ALA A 196 -26.03 -14.95 1.20
C ALA A 196 -25.74 -14.91 -0.31
N GLU A 197 -26.77 -14.71 -1.15
CA GLU A 197 -26.61 -14.60 -2.60
C GLU A 197 -25.81 -13.37 -2.99
N ALA A 198 -26.17 -12.19 -2.45
CA ALA A 198 -25.43 -10.95 -2.70
C ALA A 198 -23.98 -11.03 -2.22
N MET A 199 -23.71 -11.72 -1.10
CA MET A 199 -22.34 -11.96 -0.64
C MET A 199 -21.57 -12.90 -1.56
N SER A 200 -22.19 -13.97 -2.06
CA SER A 200 -21.56 -14.84 -3.05
C SER A 200 -21.25 -14.10 -4.35
N ASP A 201 -22.14 -13.22 -4.80
CA ASP A 201 -21.90 -12.40 -5.99
C ASP A 201 -20.83 -11.33 -5.75
N ALA A 202 -20.73 -10.80 -4.53
CA ALA A 202 -19.66 -9.90 -4.12
C ALA A 202 -18.28 -10.56 -4.20
N GLU A 203 -18.17 -11.83 -3.77
CA GLU A 203 -16.96 -12.64 -3.88
C GLU A 203 -16.59 -12.88 -5.34
N LYS A 204 -17.54 -13.31 -6.19
CA LYS A 204 -17.31 -13.50 -7.63
C LYS A 204 -16.85 -12.21 -8.31
N SER A 205 -17.48 -11.08 -7.98
CA SER A 205 -17.11 -9.77 -8.54
C SER A 205 -15.71 -9.35 -8.11
N ARG A 206 -15.31 -9.62 -6.86
CA ARG A 206 -13.93 -9.41 -6.41
C ARG A 206 -12.96 -10.28 -7.20
N ASP A 207 -13.25 -11.57 -7.37
CA ASP A 207 -12.35 -12.50 -8.04
C ASP A 207 -12.15 -12.12 -9.51
N GLN A 208 -13.24 -11.72 -10.19
CA GLN A 208 -13.18 -11.16 -11.56
C GLN A 208 -12.30 -9.91 -11.63
N LEU A 209 -12.46 -8.97 -10.69
CA LEU A 209 -11.61 -7.78 -10.62
C LEU A 209 -10.13 -8.13 -10.46
N LEU A 210 -9.82 -9.09 -9.58
CA LEU A 210 -8.45 -9.54 -9.35
C LEU A 210 -7.84 -10.19 -10.60
N ASP A 211 -8.62 -10.99 -11.33
CA ASP A 211 -8.21 -11.59 -12.60
C ASP A 211 -7.95 -10.54 -13.67
N GLU A 212 -8.83 -9.54 -13.80
CA GLU A 212 -8.64 -8.41 -14.73
C GLU A 212 -7.36 -7.62 -14.42
N LEU A 213 -7.14 -7.28 -13.15
CA LEU A 213 -5.94 -6.58 -12.71
C LEU A 213 -4.67 -7.42 -12.95
N ALA A 214 -4.74 -8.74 -12.75
CA ALA A 214 -3.61 -9.63 -13.01
C ALA A 214 -3.26 -9.70 -14.50
N GLN A 215 -4.26 -9.76 -15.38
CA GLN A 215 -4.04 -9.68 -16.83
C GLN A 215 -3.40 -8.35 -17.24
N GLN A 216 -3.86 -7.23 -16.67
CA GLN A 216 -3.26 -5.91 -16.92
C GLN A 216 -1.80 -5.86 -16.46
N ALA A 217 -1.48 -6.41 -15.29
CA ALA A 217 -0.12 -6.46 -14.76
C ALA A 217 0.82 -7.29 -15.66
N ILE A 218 0.37 -8.46 -16.12
CA ILE A 218 1.12 -9.30 -17.06
C ILE A 218 1.36 -8.56 -18.37
N HIS A 219 0.31 -7.94 -18.93
CA HIS A 219 0.43 -7.22 -20.20
C HIS A 219 1.45 -6.08 -20.14
N LEU A 220 1.43 -5.28 -19.06
CA LEU A 220 2.36 -4.18 -18.86
C LEU A 220 3.81 -4.63 -18.72
N THR A 221 4.07 -5.73 -18.03
CA THR A 221 5.45 -6.22 -17.82
C THR A 221 6.03 -6.86 -19.09
N GLN A 222 5.21 -7.56 -19.88
CA GLN A 222 5.60 -8.09 -21.19
C GLN A 222 5.92 -6.98 -22.20
N THR A 223 5.07 -5.94 -22.28
CA THR A 223 5.31 -4.81 -23.19
C THR A 223 6.53 -3.99 -22.78
N SER A 224 6.74 -3.74 -21.48
CA SER A 224 7.91 -3.02 -20.96
C SER A 224 9.21 -3.78 -21.18
N SER A 225 9.22 -5.10 -20.99
CA SER A 225 10.40 -5.94 -21.24
C SER A 225 10.79 -5.98 -22.73
N THR A 226 9.81 -5.88 -23.62
CA THR A 226 10.05 -5.82 -25.07
C THR A 226 10.65 -4.48 -25.48
N ALA A 227 10.16 -3.37 -24.91
CA ALA A 227 10.73 -2.04 -25.12
C ALA A 227 12.19 -1.94 -24.64
N ASN A 228 12.52 -2.52 -23.47
CA ASN A 228 13.89 -2.55 -22.93
C ASN A 228 14.86 -3.45 -23.72
N ARG A 229 14.39 -4.33 -24.62
CA ARG A 229 15.25 -5.14 -25.51
C ARG A 229 15.56 -4.47 -26.86
N LEU A 230 14.84 -3.40 -27.19
CA LEU A 230 14.98 -2.69 -28.47
C LEU A 230 15.87 -1.43 -28.38
N HIS A 231 16.39 -1.13 -27.18
CA HIS A 231 17.34 -0.06 -26.89
C HIS A 231 18.64 -0.66 -26.35
#